data_AF-A0A9E3H2H1-F1
#
_entry.id   AF-A0A9E3H2H1-F1
#
_cell.length_a   1.000
_cell.length_b   1.000
_cell.length_c   1.000
_cell.angle_alpha   90.00
_cell.angle_beta   90.00
_cell.angle_gamma   90.00
#
_symmetry.space_group_name_H-M   'P 1'
#
loop_
_entity.id
_entity.type
_entity.pdbx_description
1 polymer ?
#
loop_
_entity_poly.entity_id
_entity_poly.type
_entity_poly.pdbx_seq_one_letter_code
_entity_poly.pdbx_strand_id
1 'polypeptide(L)'
;MAGAYLGGPVRLACVPFARALSGVRLRGDAATWWDAADGRYARSHAPAAGSVLVFRATSRLPEGHLAVVTEVLGPRTVLVADANWVPHRVTQDQPVIDVSPANDWSLVRVYWPPAGEMGITDYPTLGFIRPDRPPAPGTLDARAPAALRIALDGGGTP
;
A
#
# COMPACT_ATOMS: atom_id res chain seq x y z
N MET A 1 16.86 -5.71 -4.10
CA MET A 1 16.16 -6.76 -4.87
C MET A 1 14.67 -6.48 -4.69
N ALA A 2 13.96 -6.12 -5.76
CA ALA A 2 12.51 -6.01 -5.69
C ALA A 2 11.91 -7.36 -5.30
N GLY A 3 10.80 -7.39 -4.58
CA GLY A 3 10.08 -8.64 -4.34
C GLY A 3 10.36 -9.37 -3.02
N ALA A 4 10.70 -8.67 -1.92
CA ALA A 4 11.03 -9.35 -0.66
C ALA A 4 9.80 -9.62 0.23
N TYR A 5 9.77 -10.78 0.89
CA TYR A 5 8.91 -11.01 2.06
C TYR A 5 9.58 -10.49 3.32
N LEU A 6 8.83 -9.76 4.14
CA LEU A 6 9.28 -9.35 5.47
C LEU A 6 8.89 -10.41 6.50
N GLY A 7 9.89 -11.19 6.94
CA GLY A 7 9.70 -12.21 7.97
C GLY A 7 8.89 -13.44 7.53
N GLY A 8 8.34 -14.15 8.52
CA GLY A 8 7.52 -15.34 8.31
C GLY A 8 6.05 -15.03 7.98
N PRO A 9 5.21 -16.07 7.79
CA PRO A 9 3.77 -15.88 7.67
C PRO A 9 3.19 -15.21 8.91
N VAL A 10 2.27 -14.26 8.72
CA VAL A 10 1.60 -13.52 9.80
C VAL A 10 0.19 -13.10 9.39
N ARG A 11 -0.76 -13.19 10.31
CA ARG A 11 -2.14 -12.72 10.09
C ARG A 11 -2.22 -11.23 10.39
N LEU A 12 -1.88 -10.41 9.40
CA LEU A 12 -1.92 -8.94 9.51
C LEU A 12 -2.62 -8.35 8.28
N ALA A 13 -3.65 -7.54 8.49
CA ALA A 13 -4.33 -6.84 7.41
C ALA A 13 -3.53 -5.63 6.89
N CYS A 14 -3.85 -5.13 5.69
CA CYS A 14 -3.17 -3.99 5.09
C CYS A 14 -3.33 -2.70 5.91
N VAL A 15 -4.50 -2.45 6.49
CA VAL A 15 -4.85 -1.24 7.26
C VAL A 15 -3.91 -0.96 8.45
N PRO A 16 -3.72 -1.88 9.42
CA PRO A 16 -2.82 -1.63 10.55
C PRO A 16 -1.36 -1.48 10.09
N PHE A 17 -0.92 -2.23 9.08
CA PHE A 17 0.44 -2.10 8.54
C PHE A 17 0.66 -0.76 7.84
N ALA A 18 -0.24 -0.36 6.95
CA ALA A 18 -0.19 0.91 6.23
C ALA A 18 -0.22 2.09 7.19
N ARG A 19 -1.04 2.04 8.25
CA ARG A 19 -1.06 3.04 9.33
C ARG A 19 0.30 3.16 10.02
N ALA A 20 0.88 2.03 10.42
CA ALA A 20 2.15 2.00 11.13
C ALA A 20 3.31 2.50 10.26
N LEU A 21 3.33 2.16 8.97
CA LEU A 21 4.41 2.51 8.05
C LEU A 21 4.32 3.94 7.51
N SER A 22 3.13 4.38 7.10
CA SER A 22 2.91 5.72 6.52
C SER A 22 2.74 6.82 7.57
N GLY A 23 2.26 6.47 8.77
CA GLY A 23 1.84 7.44 9.79
C GLY A 23 0.46 8.06 9.53
N VAL A 24 -0.27 7.66 8.50
CA VAL A 24 -1.67 8.07 8.27
C VAL A 24 -2.56 7.43 9.33
N ARG A 25 -3.23 8.23 10.16
CA ARG A 25 -4.00 7.77 11.34
C ARG A 25 -5.50 7.58 11.03
N LEU A 26 -5.81 6.98 9.89
CA LEU A 26 -7.19 6.62 9.51
C LEU A 26 -7.54 5.20 9.96
N ARG A 27 -8.84 4.90 10.08
CA ARG A 27 -9.41 3.62 10.52
C ARG A 27 -10.60 3.24 9.62
N GLY A 28 -11.08 2.01 9.77
CA GLY A 28 -12.09 1.41 8.89
C GLY A 28 -11.44 0.66 7.74
N ASP A 29 -12.30 0.15 6.86
CA ASP A 29 -11.92 -0.61 5.67
C ASP A 29 -11.04 0.23 4.74
N ALA A 30 -10.18 -0.45 3.98
CA ALA A 30 -9.17 0.19 3.16
C ALA A 30 -9.75 1.23 2.16
N ALA A 31 -10.81 0.90 1.43
CA ALA A 31 -11.41 1.80 0.45
C ALA A 31 -11.98 3.08 1.09
N THR A 32 -12.47 2.99 2.33
CA THR A 32 -13.08 4.13 3.05
C THR A 32 -12.07 5.21 3.44
N TRP A 33 -10.77 4.87 3.43
CA TRP A 33 -9.71 5.84 3.72
C TRP A 33 -9.69 7.02 2.76
N TRP A 34 -10.13 6.82 1.51
CA TRP A 34 -10.16 7.90 0.53
C TRP A 34 -11.09 9.05 0.94
N ASP A 35 -12.30 8.73 1.39
CA ASP A 35 -13.24 9.76 1.85
C ASP A 35 -12.86 10.25 3.26
N ALA A 36 -12.39 9.35 4.13
CA ALA A 36 -11.94 9.72 5.47
C ALA A 36 -10.69 10.64 5.48
N ALA A 37 -9.92 10.64 4.39
CA ALA A 37 -8.79 11.54 4.19
C ALA A 37 -9.22 12.97 3.85
N ASP A 38 -10.43 13.18 3.36
CA ASP A 38 -10.85 14.51 2.92
C ASP A 38 -10.81 15.54 4.06
N GLY A 39 -10.21 16.69 3.78
CA GLY A 39 -9.98 17.73 4.78
C GLY A 39 -8.99 17.37 5.91
N ARG A 40 -8.40 16.17 5.92
CA ARG A 40 -7.45 15.70 6.96
C ARG A 40 -6.07 15.35 6.43
N TYR A 41 -6.01 14.81 5.22
CA TYR A 41 -4.79 14.43 4.52
C TYR A 41 -4.89 14.86 3.05
N ALA A 42 -3.76 15.22 2.44
CA ALA A 42 -3.77 15.56 1.03
C ALA A 42 -4.03 14.31 0.17
N ARG A 43 -4.99 14.41 -0.74
CA ARG A 43 -5.31 13.40 -1.76
C ARG A 43 -4.66 13.79 -3.08
N SER A 44 -4.11 12.83 -3.82
CA SER A 44 -3.51 13.07 -5.14
C SER A 44 -3.66 11.87 -6.08
N HIS A 45 -3.52 12.11 -7.39
CA HIS A 45 -3.37 11.06 -8.40
C HIS A 45 -1.90 10.86 -8.81
N ALA A 46 -0.99 11.66 -8.25
CA ALA A 46 0.45 11.48 -8.42
C ALA A 46 1.04 10.71 -7.23
N PRO A 47 1.89 9.70 -7.47
CA PRO A 47 2.57 8.96 -6.41
C PRO A 47 3.63 9.82 -5.74
N ALA A 48 3.88 9.54 -4.46
CA ALA A 48 5.03 10.04 -3.72
C ALA A 48 5.50 8.99 -2.71
N ALA A 49 6.80 8.94 -2.42
CA ALA A 49 7.32 8.08 -1.37
C ALA A 49 6.60 8.37 -0.03
N GLY A 50 6.15 7.32 0.63
CA GLY A 50 5.38 7.35 1.88
C GLY A 50 3.89 7.62 1.72
N SER A 51 3.41 7.93 0.51
CA SER A 51 1.98 8.02 0.25
C SER A 51 1.34 6.62 0.23
N VAL A 52 0.05 6.57 0.58
CA VAL A 52 -0.74 5.34 0.62
C VAL A 52 -1.60 5.27 -0.65
N LEU A 53 -1.33 4.31 -1.52
CA LEU A 53 -2.19 3.97 -2.65
C LEU A 53 -3.45 3.27 -2.13
N VAL A 54 -4.62 3.79 -2.52
CA VAL A 54 -5.93 3.28 -2.08
C VAL A 54 -6.61 2.55 -3.22
N PHE A 55 -6.81 1.25 -3.07
CA PHE A 55 -7.54 0.42 -4.02
C PHE A 55 -9.04 0.52 -3.75
N ARG A 56 -9.84 0.55 -4.83
CA ARG A 56 -11.31 0.54 -4.70
C ARG A 56 -11.81 -0.81 -4.19
N ALA A 57 -12.94 -0.77 -3.51
CA ALA A 57 -13.73 -1.96 -3.24
C ALA A 57 -14.21 -2.57 -4.57
N THR A 58 -14.02 -3.88 -4.74
CA THR A 58 -14.51 -4.66 -5.88
C THR A 58 -15.01 -6.03 -5.39
N SER A 59 -15.62 -6.84 -6.26
CA SER A 59 -16.06 -8.19 -5.88
C SER A 59 -14.91 -9.11 -5.42
N ARG A 60 -13.68 -8.88 -5.92
CA ARG A 60 -12.47 -9.63 -5.52
C ARG A 60 -11.75 -9.01 -4.33
N LEU A 61 -12.06 -7.75 -4.02
CA LEU A 61 -11.41 -6.97 -2.98
C LEU A 61 -12.47 -6.14 -2.24
N PRO A 62 -13.35 -6.77 -1.43
CA PRO A 62 -14.57 -6.12 -0.93
C PRO A 62 -14.29 -4.92 -0.01
N GLU A 63 -13.21 -4.97 0.76
CA GLU A 63 -12.80 -3.91 1.69
C GLU A 63 -11.89 -2.86 1.00
N GLY A 64 -11.51 -3.09 -0.27
CA GLY A 64 -10.37 -2.41 -0.89
C GLY A 64 -9.03 -2.95 -0.38
N HIS A 65 -7.96 -2.22 -0.66
CA HIS A 65 -6.59 -2.53 -0.20
C HIS A 65 -5.79 -1.24 -0.07
N LEU A 66 -4.72 -1.30 0.73
CA LEU A 66 -3.78 -0.20 0.90
C LEU A 66 -2.37 -0.71 0.66
N ALA A 67 -1.60 0.05 -0.11
CA ALA A 67 -0.18 -0.18 -0.29
C ALA A 67 0.59 1.12 -0.05
N VAL A 68 1.68 1.08 0.72
CA VAL A 68 2.50 2.27 0.98
C VAL A 68 3.62 2.32 -0.06
N VAL A 69 3.71 3.43 -0.79
CA VAL A 69 4.77 3.64 -1.78
C VAL A 69 6.13 3.76 -1.07
N THR A 70 7.03 2.80 -1.26
CA THR A 70 8.41 2.87 -0.74
C THR A 70 9.29 3.74 -1.63
N GLU A 71 9.11 3.63 -2.95
CA GLU A 71 9.88 4.37 -3.95
C GLU A 71 9.05 4.66 -5.21
N VAL A 72 9.33 5.79 -5.86
CA VAL A 72 8.78 6.13 -7.19
C VAL A 72 9.88 5.91 -8.22
N LEU A 73 9.77 4.86 -9.03
CA LEU A 73 10.78 4.51 -10.03
C LEU A 73 10.60 5.29 -11.34
N GLY A 74 9.40 5.80 -11.60
CA GLY A 74 9.09 6.55 -12.80
C GLY A 74 7.62 6.95 -12.90
N PRO A 75 7.19 7.43 -14.09
CA PRO A 75 5.84 7.97 -14.27
C PRO A 75 4.72 6.92 -14.10
N ARG A 76 5.03 5.64 -14.34
CA ARG A 76 4.08 4.52 -14.30
C ARG A 76 4.46 3.40 -13.35
N THR A 77 5.53 3.55 -12.57
CA THR A 77 6.03 2.45 -11.74
C THR A 77 6.43 2.96 -10.37
N VAL A 78 5.90 2.30 -9.35
CA VAL A 78 6.28 2.49 -7.94
C VAL A 78 6.67 1.15 -7.34
N LEU A 79 7.47 1.20 -6.28
CA LEU A 79 7.65 0.11 -5.35
C LEU A 79 6.74 0.35 -4.15
N VAL A 80 6.12 -0.71 -3.64
CA VAL A 80 5.23 -0.63 -2.48
C VAL A 80 5.56 -1.67 -1.43
N ALA A 81 5.18 -1.36 -0.20
CA ALA A 81 5.07 -2.32 0.89
C ALA A 81 3.61 -2.47 1.31
N ASP A 82 3.17 -3.69 1.53
CA ASP A 82 1.82 -3.99 2.00
C ASP A 82 1.76 -5.27 2.84
N ALA A 83 0.60 -5.49 3.44
CA ALA A 83 0.28 -6.72 4.17
C ALA A 83 -0.96 -7.37 3.58
N ASN A 84 -0.94 -8.69 3.48
CA ASN A 84 -2.04 -9.53 3.04
C ASN A 84 -2.49 -9.35 1.58
N TRP A 85 -1.66 -8.73 0.72
CA TRP A 85 -1.85 -8.88 -0.74
C TRP A 85 -1.60 -10.33 -1.15
N VAL A 86 -0.43 -10.85 -0.75
CA VAL A 86 -0.21 -12.29 -0.65
C VAL A 86 -0.75 -12.73 0.72
N PRO A 87 -1.67 -13.73 0.78
CA PRO A 87 -2.27 -14.15 2.04
C PRO A 87 -1.24 -14.44 3.12
N HIS A 88 -1.46 -13.84 4.29
CA HIS A 88 -0.61 -13.99 5.48
C HIS A 88 0.85 -13.58 5.30
N ARG A 89 1.14 -12.66 4.36
CA ARG A 89 2.49 -12.15 4.14
C ARG A 89 2.52 -10.64 4.24
N VAL A 90 3.66 -10.13 4.69
CA VAL A 90 4.04 -8.73 4.51
C VAL A 90 5.08 -8.70 3.42
N THR A 91 4.88 -7.83 2.45
CA THR A 91 5.75 -7.68 1.29
C THR A 91 6.37 -6.30 1.30
N GLN A 92 7.60 -6.21 0.79
CA GLN A 92 8.29 -4.94 0.59
C GLN A 92 8.85 -4.89 -0.83
N ASP A 93 8.93 -3.67 -1.34
CA ASP A 93 9.49 -3.34 -2.65
C ASP A 93 8.86 -4.15 -3.78
N GLN A 94 7.54 -4.29 -3.71
CA GLN A 94 6.74 -4.91 -4.75
C GLN A 94 6.43 -3.90 -5.85
N PRO A 95 6.72 -4.22 -7.11
CA PRO A 95 6.33 -3.35 -8.22
C PRO A 95 4.81 -3.22 -8.33
N VAL A 96 4.35 -1.98 -8.47
CA VAL A 96 3.01 -1.65 -8.94
C VAL A 96 3.16 -0.76 -10.17
N ILE A 97 2.44 -1.12 -11.23
CA ILE A 97 2.47 -0.37 -12.49
C ILE A 97 1.11 0.25 -12.76
N ASP A 98 1.12 1.50 -13.25
CA ASP A 98 -0.05 2.18 -13.78
C ASP A 98 -0.33 1.70 -15.21
N VAL A 99 -1.48 1.05 -15.38
CA VAL A 99 -1.99 0.57 -16.67
C VAL A 99 -3.18 1.39 -17.17
N SER A 100 -3.50 2.51 -16.49
CA SER A 100 -4.54 3.42 -16.93
C SER A 100 -4.21 4.03 -18.30
N PRO A 101 -5.22 4.22 -19.18
CA PRO A 101 -5.01 4.91 -20.44
C PRO A 101 -4.52 6.36 -20.24
N ALA A 102 -4.97 7.01 -19.17
CA ALA A 102 -4.71 8.43 -18.90
C ALA A 102 -3.42 8.72 -18.12
N ASN A 103 -2.69 7.69 -17.66
CA ASN A 103 -1.51 7.85 -16.80
C ASN A 103 -1.84 8.57 -15.48
N ASP A 104 -3.00 8.28 -14.92
CA ASP A 104 -3.56 8.95 -13.74
C ASP A 104 -3.68 8.00 -12.54
N TRP A 105 -3.04 6.83 -12.62
CA TRP A 105 -3.06 5.79 -11.60
C TRP A 105 -4.45 5.23 -11.26
N SER A 106 -5.48 5.55 -12.04
CA SER A 106 -6.86 5.06 -11.82
C SER A 106 -7.00 3.54 -11.97
N LEU A 107 -6.03 2.89 -12.61
CA LEU A 107 -6.01 1.46 -12.86
C LEU A 107 -4.57 0.93 -12.76
N VAL A 108 -4.32 -0.04 -11.89
CA VAL A 108 -2.98 -0.57 -11.64
C VAL A 108 -2.91 -2.08 -11.75
N ARG A 109 -1.71 -2.58 -12.03
CA ARG A 109 -1.37 -4.00 -11.93
C ARG A 109 -0.29 -4.17 -10.87
N VAL A 110 -0.47 -5.15 -10.00
CA VAL A 110 0.40 -5.39 -8.84
C VAL A 110 1.19 -6.66 -9.06
N TYR A 111 2.47 -6.64 -8.70
CA TYR A 111 3.32 -7.82 -8.76
C TYR A 111 2.77 -8.94 -7.87
N TRP A 112 2.93 -10.19 -8.32
CA TRP A 112 2.49 -11.38 -7.62
C TRP A 112 3.71 -12.25 -7.28
N PRO A 113 4.33 -12.04 -6.09
CA PRO A 113 5.54 -12.76 -5.69
C PRO A 113 5.49 -14.28 -5.82
N PRO A 114 4.36 -14.98 -5.52
CA PRO A 114 4.29 -16.43 -5.66
C PRO A 114 4.53 -16.94 -7.09
N ALA A 115 4.18 -16.14 -8.12
CA ALA A 115 4.46 -16.50 -9.51
C ALA A 115 5.73 -15.84 -10.07
N GLY A 116 6.31 -14.88 -9.35
CA GLY A 116 7.50 -14.17 -9.81
C GLY A 116 7.25 -13.16 -10.94
N GLU A 117 5.99 -12.81 -11.21
CA GLU A 117 5.59 -11.95 -12.33
C GLU A 117 4.48 -10.97 -11.93
N MET A 118 4.14 -10.04 -12.83
CA MET A 118 2.99 -9.15 -12.63
C MET A 118 1.69 -9.97 -12.59
N GLY A 119 0.81 -9.69 -11.63
CA GLY A 119 -0.50 -10.32 -11.59
C GLY A 119 -1.32 -10.01 -12.85
N ILE A 120 -2.26 -10.87 -13.20
CA ILE A 120 -3.04 -10.72 -14.44
C ILE A 120 -4.26 -9.78 -14.30
N THR A 121 -4.58 -9.37 -13.07
CA THR A 121 -5.76 -8.57 -12.78
C THR A 121 -5.40 -7.09 -12.71
N ASP A 122 -6.19 -6.27 -13.38
CA ASP A 122 -6.12 -4.82 -13.27
C ASP A 122 -7.07 -4.37 -12.16
N TYR A 123 -6.53 -3.62 -11.20
CA TYR A 123 -7.24 -3.17 -10.02
C TYR A 123 -7.49 -1.67 -10.09
N PRO A 124 -8.76 -1.23 -9.96
CA PRO A 124 -9.05 0.19 -9.96
C PRO A 124 -8.64 0.82 -8.62
N THR A 125 -8.10 2.03 -8.67
CA THR A 125 -7.67 2.78 -7.49
C THR A 125 -8.42 4.10 -7.36
N LEU A 126 -8.33 4.71 -6.19
CA LEU A 126 -8.86 6.04 -5.92
C LEU A 126 -7.78 7.11 -6.02
N GLY A 127 -6.52 6.74 -5.77
CA GLY A 127 -5.37 7.62 -5.77
C GLY A 127 -4.50 7.40 -4.53
N PHE A 128 -3.78 8.44 -4.14
CA PHE A 128 -2.79 8.43 -3.08
C PHE A 128 -3.19 9.37 -1.94
N ILE A 129 -3.06 8.90 -0.71
CA ILE A 129 -3.18 9.71 0.50
C ILE A 129 -1.77 10.04 0.99
N ARG A 130 -1.45 11.32 1.16
CA ARG A 130 -0.15 11.76 1.66
C ARG A 130 -0.20 12.02 3.18
N PRO A 131 0.76 11.46 3.96
CA PRO A 131 0.87 11.79 5.38
C PRO A 131 1.37 13.23 5.56
N ASP A 132 0.97 13.88 6.66
CA ASP A 132 1.38 15.26 7.00
C ASP A 132 2.90 15.42 7.14
N ARG A 133 3.55 14.35 7.61
CA ARG A 133 4.99 14.26 7.73
C ARG A 133 5.46 13.05 6.92
N PRO A 134 5.78 13.24 5.62
CA PRO A 134 6.30 12.14 4.83
C PRO A 134 7.62 11.64 5.40
N PRO A 135 7.85 10.32 5.39
CA PRO A 135 9.15 9.75 5.70
C PRO A 135 10.19 10.27 4.71
N ALA A 136 11.45 10.40 5.15
CA ALA A 136 12.54 10.76 4.25
C ALA A 136 12.67 9.68 3.15
N PRO A 137 12.92 10.08 1.88
CA PRO A 137 13.17 9.13 0.80
C PRO A 137 14.22 8.09 1.18
N GLY A 138 14.01 6.83 0.78
CA GLY A 138 14.92 5.72 1.08
C GLY A 138 14.92 5.23 2.54
N THR A 139 14.03 5.74 3.41
CA THR A 139 13.96 5.29 4.81
C THR A 139 12.82 4.31 5.09
N LEU A 140 11.90 4.12 4.16
CA LEU A 140 10.71 3.27 4.36
C LEU A 140 11.06 1.80 4.53
N ASP A 141 12.04 1.30 3.78
CA ASP A 141 12.53 -0.08 3.86
C ASP A 141 13.07 -0.41 5.25
N ALA A 142 13.87 0.50 5.81
CA ALA A 142 14.39 0.37 7.16
C ALA A 142 13.28 0.46 8.23
N ARG A 143 12.16 1.14 7.94
CA ARG A 143 11.02 1.29 8.86
C ARG A 143 10.06 0.12 8.82
N ALA A 144 9.96 -0.62 7.70
CA ALA A 144 8.95 -1.66 7.53
C ALA A 144 9.02 -2.79 8.58
N PRO A 145 10.20 -3.29 9.02
CA PRO A 145 10.27 -4.24 10.13
C PRO A 145 9.73 -3.69 11.46
N ALA A 146 9.93 -2.39 11.73
CA ALA A 146 9.38 -1.76 12.92
C ALA A 146 7.87 -1.54 12.80
N ALA A 147 7.40 -1.12 11.63
CA ALA A 147 5.98 -0.98 11.33
C ALA A 147 5.23 -2.32 11.48
N LEU A 148 5.83 -3.42 11.04
CA LEU A 148 5.31 -4.76 11.26
C LEU A 148 5.12 -5.06 12.76
N ARG A 149 6.15 -4.84 13.59
CA ARG A 149 6.04 -5.06 15.04
C ARG A 149 4.93 -4.20 15.67
N ILE A 150 4.93 -2.90 15.38
CA ILE A 150 3.90 -1.96 15.86
C ILE A 150 2.50 -2.41 15.45
N ALA A 151 2.32 -2.86 14.21
CA ALA A 151 1.03 -3.28 13.68
C ALA A 151 0.53 -4.60 14.33
N LEU A 152 1.44 -5.49 14.72
CA LEU A 152 1.11 -6.71 15.46
C LEU A 152 0.78 -6.43 16.92
N ASP A 153 1.57 -5.57 17.57
CA ASP A 153 1.37 -5.20 18.98
C ASP A 153 0.08 -4.39 19.17
N GLY A 154 -0.27 -3.55 18.19
CA GLY A 154 -1.48 -2.73 18.19
C GLY A 154 -2.74 -3.41 17.65
N GLY A 155 -2.64 -4.63 17.12
CA GLY A 155 -3.72 -5.38 16.47
C GLY A 155 -4.57 -6.26 17.40
N GLY A 156 -4.32 -6.21 18.71
CA GLY A 156 -5.02 -6.98 19.72
C GLY A 156 -6.35 -6.36 20.18
N THR A 157 -7.30 -6.11 19.27
CA THR A 157 -8.74 -6.19 19.62
C THR A 157 -9.54 -6.43 18.34
N PRO A 158 -10.39 -7.48 18.28
CA PRO A 158 -11.26 -7.76 17.14
C PRO A 158 -12.30 -6.65 16.90
#